data_AF-A0AAT9P9K0-F1
#
_entry.id   AF-A0AAT9P9K0-F1
#
_cell.length_a   1.000
_cell.length_b   1.000
_cell.length_c   1.000
_cell.angle_alpha   90.00
_cell.angle_beta   90.00
_cell.angle_gamma   90.00
#
_symmetry.space_group_name_H-M   'P 1'
#
loop_
_entity.id
_entity.type
_entity.pdbx_description
1 polymer ?
#
loop_
_entity_poly.entity_id
_entity_poly.type
_entity_poly.pdbx_seq_one_letter_code
_entity_poly.pdbx_strand_id
1 'polypeptide(L)'
;MKFNTTQKDLLKRGFTSALRRKNELLEEYKRKHPELYNEIIHDYLVWDGFPKDVKAEKVDYTVDISGDPEALVQILEIREIIQDEEQFKANIENDKFYIDNIIDVPMYIDMQVTIKTTVEEYMDKFPDGEYISYRLNNYYEEEEFVKFLEEKEDVKEWIKREAKQEGFPDDVDLEKLKYTLHPNVSGNQMHRVAEHIHQREVITEENPLYKFIPNELYSYIYNHALFDLRLELNQTPEEYSE
;
A
#
# COMPACT_ATOMS: atom_id res chain seq x y z
N MET A 1 -32.15 -38.34 -4.16
CA MET A 1 -32.74 -39.25 -3.15
C MET A 1 -32.61 -38.64 -1.75
N LYS A 2 -33.40 -39.09 -0.75
CA LYS A 2 -33.13 -38.76 0.66
C LYS A 2 -32.12 -39.75 1.24
N PHE A 3 -31.06 -39.25 1.86
CA PHE A 3 -30.04 -40.08 2.48
C PHE A 3 -30.50 -40.57 3.85
N ASN A 4 -30.24 -41.84 4.14
CA ASN A 4 -30.38 -42.36 5.50
C ASN A 4 -29.21 -41.91 6.38
N THR A 5 -29.30 -42.14 7.70
CA THR A 5 -28.27 -41.72 8.67
C THR A 5 -26.88 -42.21 8.30
N THR A 6 -26.74 -43.47 7.89
CA THR A 6 -25.45 -44.05 7.51
C THR A 6 -24.86 -43.37 6.26
N GLN A 7 -25.68 -43.11 5.25
CA GLN A 7 -25.26 -42.41 4.03
C GLN A 7 -24.83 -40.97 4.34
N LYS A 8 -25.57 -40.26 5.21
CA LYS A 8 -25.20 -38.91 5.66
C LYS A 8 -23.85 -38.92 6.37
N ASP A 9 -23.62 -39.87 7.27
CA ASP A 9 -22.36 -39.95 8.02
C ASP A 9 -21.16 -40.26 7.11
N LEU A 10 -21.34 -41.10 6.08
CA LEU A 10 -20.30 -41.37 5.08
C LEU A 10 -19.99 -40.13 4.24
N LEU A 11 -21.00 -39.43 3.74
CA LEU A 11 -20.82 -38.21 2.96
C LEU A 11 -20.16 -37.10 3.79
N LYS A 12 -20.55 -36.92 5.06
CA LYS A 12 -19.90 -35.97 5.98
C LYS A 12 -18.42 -36.26 6.15
N ARG A 13 -18.03 -37.54 6.25
CA ARG A 13 -16.61 -37.93 6.33
C ARG A 13 -15.88 -37.59 5.03
N GLY A 14 -16.50 -37.83 3.88
CA GLY A 14 -15.97 -37.44 2.57
C GLY A 14 -15.74 -35.94 2.46
N PHE A 15 -16.75 -35.12 2.78
CA PHE A 15 -16.60 -33.66 2.81
C PHE A 15 -15.57 -33.18 3.82
N THR A 16 -15.53 -33.77 5.02
CA THR A 16 -14.51 -33.45 6.03
C THR A 16 -13.10 -33.75 5.51
N SER A 17 -12.93 -34.87 4.79
CA SER A 17 -11.67 -35.24 4.16
C SER A 17 -11.28 -34.25 3.05
N ALA A 18 -12.23 -33.87 2.21
CA ALA A 18 -12.02 -32.88 1.15
C ALA A 18 -11.65 -31.49 1.71
N LEU A 19 -12.35 -31.02 2.75
CA LEU A 19 -12.07 -29.73 3.42
C LEU A 19 -10.69 -29.67 4.09
N ARG A 20 -10.06 -30.82 4.39
CA ARG A 20 -8.67 -30.86 4.85
C ARG A 20 -7.66 -30.63 3.73
N ARG A 21 -8.05 -30.80 2.45
CA ARG A 21 -7.21 -30.57 1.27
C ARG A 21 -7.27 -29.10 0.84
N LYS A 22 -6.97 -28.20 1.78
CA LYS A 22 -7.18 -26.75 1.64
C LYS A 22 -6.56 -26.16 0.38
N ASN A 23 -5.31 -26.52 0.06
CA ASN A 23 -4.61 -25.98 -1.12
C ASN A 23 -5.31 -26.35 -2.42
N GLU A 24 -5.74 -27.60 -2.57
CA GLU A 24 -6.42 -28.06 -3.79
C GLU A 24 -7.80 -27.42 -3.93
N LEU A 25 -8.54 -27.31 -2.82
CA LEU A 25 -9.81 -26.60 -2.80
C LEU A 25 -9.63 -25.14 -3.20
N LEU A 26 -8.62 -24.46 -2.66
CA LEU A 26 -8.35 -23.06 -2.97
C LEU A 26 -7.99 -22.87 -4.45
N GLU A 27 -7.16 -23.73 -5.03
CA GLU A 27 -6.81 -23.66 -6.45
C GLU A 27 -8.01 -23.93 -7.36
N GLU A 28 -8.85 -24.92 -7.03
CA GLU A 28 -10.09 -25.17 -7.78
C GLU A 28 -11.10 -24.03 -7.61
N TYR A 29 -11.18 -23.41 -6.43
CA TYR A 29 -12.00 -22.23 -6.19
C TYR A 29 -11.57 -21.07 -7.07
N LYS A 30 -10.27 -20.72 -7.07
CA LYS A 30 -9.71 -19.66 -7.94
C LYS A 30 -9.99 -19.92 -9.41
N ARG A 31 -9.91 -21.19 -9.85
CA ARG A 31 -10.13 -21.58 -11.24
C ARG A 31 -11.60 -21.48 -11.65
N LYS A 32 -12.54 -21.90 -10.79
CA LYS A 32 -13.98 -21.88 -11.11
C LYS A 32 -14.63 -20.53 -10.83
N HIS A 33 -14.18 -19.80 -9.82
CA HIS A 33 -14.76 -18.54 -9.33
C HIS A 33 -13.70 -17.43 -9.15
N PRO A 34 -12.96 -17.05 -10.22
CA PRO A 34 -11.87 -16.07 -10.09
C PRO A 34 -12.36 -14.68 -9.67
N GLU A 35 -13.51 -14.24 -10.17
CA GLU A 35 -14.07 -12.91 -9.86
C GLU A 35 -14.47 -12.82 -8.38
N LEU A 36 -15.21 -13.81 -7.88
CA LEU A 36 -15.64 -13.87 -6.48
C LEU A 36 -14.45 -14.02 -5.52
N TYR A 37 -13.43 -14.79 -5.91
CA TYR A 37 -12.19 -14.86 -5.15
C TYR A 37 -11.55 -13.47 -5.00
N ASN A 38 -11.36 -12.76 -6.11
CA ASN A 38 -10.74 -11.43 -6.11
C ASN A 38 -11.58 -10.40 -5.34
N GLU A 39 -12.90 -10.43 -5.49
CA GLU A 39 -13.84 -9.57 -4.75
C GLU A 39 -13.70 -9.79 -3.24
N ILE A 40 -13.69 -11.04 -2.79
CA ILE A 40 -13.54 -11.36 -1.36
C ILE A 40 -12.18 -10.88 -0.83
N ILE A 41 -11.08 -11.10 -1.56
CA ILE A 41 -9.77 -10.59 -1.10
C ILE A 41 -9.80 -9.06 -1.01
N HIS A 42 -10.31 -8.37 -2.03
CA HIS A 42 -10.38 -6.92 -2.06
C HIS A 42 -11.22 -6.37 -0.90
N ASP A 43 -12.39 -6.95 -0.64
CA ASP A 43 -13.26 -6.55 0.47
C ASP A 43 -12.56 -6.70 1.83
N TYR A 44 -11.83 -7.80 2.04
CA TYR A 44 -11.05 -8.00 3.26
C TYR A 44 -9.95 -6.94 3.41
N LEU A 45 -9.24 -6.60 2.33
CA LEU A 45 -8.20 -5.56 2.36
C LEU A 45 -8.79 -4.18 2.68
N VAL A 46 -9.88 -3.79 2.02
CA VAL A 46 -10.54 -2.50 2.29
C VAL A 46 -11.10 -2.47 3.71
N TRP A 47 -11.65 -3.58 4.21
CA TRP A 47 -12.14 -3.69 5.58
C TRP A 47 -11.01 -3.56 6.62
N ASP A 48 -9.81 -4.05 6.30
CA ASP A 48 -8.60 -3.90 7.13
C ASP A 48 -7.98 -2.49 7.06
N GLY A 49 -8.52 -1.60 6.22
CA GLY A 49 -8.15 -0.19 6.15
C GLY A 49 -7.24 0.18 4.97
N PHE A 50 -7.02 -0.73 4.03
CA PHE A 50 -6.31 -0.41 2.79
C PHE A 50 -7.14 0.54 1.89
N PRO A 51 -6.50 1.29 0.97
CA PRO A 51 -7.20 2.10 -0.02
C PRO A 51 -8.19 1.30 -0.87
N LYS A 52 -9.23 1.97 -1.38
CA LYS A 52 -10.26 1.33 -2.23
C LYS A 52 -9.70 0.77 -3.54
N ASP A 53 -8.60 1.31 -4.02
CA ASP A 53 -7.89 0.90 -5.22
C ASP A 53 -6.67 0.00 -4.91
N VAL A 54 -6.63 -0.60 -3.71
CA VAL A 54 -5.59 -1.54 -3.30
C VAL A 54 -5.40 -2.66 -4.32
N LYS A 55 -4.13 -2.91 -4.66
CA LYS A 55 -3.73 -4.02 -5.54
C LYS A 55 -3.42 -5.23 -4.68
N ALA A 56 -4.33 -6.22 -4.67
CA ALA A 56 -4.19 -7.41 -3.84
C ALA A 56 -2.86 -8.15 -4.10
N GLU A 57 -2.38 -8.21 -5.34
CA GLU A 57 -1.11 -8.84 -5.71
C GLU A 57 0.14 -8.18 -5.10
N LYS A 58 -0.01 -6.99 -4.50
CA LYS A 58 1.05 -6.24 -3.82
C LYS A 58 1.00 -6.37 -2.29
N VAL A 59 0.06 -7.15 -1.77
CA VAL A 59 -0.13 -7.40 -0.33
C VAL A 59 0.23 -8.86 -0.03
N ASP A 60 1.01 -9.11 1.02
CA ASP A 60 1.20 -10.47 1.53
C ASP A 60 -0.01 -10.86 2.39
N TYR A 61 -0.74 -11.87 1.93
CA TYR A 61 -1.86 -12.46 2.65
C TYR A 61 -1.91 -13.97 2.42
N THR A 62 -2.63 -14.66 3.30
CA THR A 62 -2.97 -16.08 3.15
C THR A 62 -4.47 -16.26 3.19
N VAL A 63 -4.99 -17.22 2.43
CA VAL A 63 -6.41 -17.55 2.41
C VAL A 63 -6.61 -18.96 2.94
N ASP A 64 -7.48 -19.09 3.92
CA ASP A 64 -7.96 -20.36 4.43
C ASP A 64 -9.39 -20.60 3.96
N ILE A 65 -9.66 -21.82 3.49
CA ILE A 65 -10.98 -22.23 3.02
C ILE A 65 -11.56 -23.26 3.99
N SER A 66 -12.80 -23.04 4.41
CA SER A 66 -13.52 -23.92 5.32
C SER A 66 -15.01 -23.99 4.96
N GLY A 67 -15.74 -24.88 5.61
CA GLY A 67 -17.17 -25.07 5.38
C GLY A 67 -17.74 -26.11 6.32
N ASP A 68 -19.06 -26.19 6.39
CA ASP A 68 -19.77 -27.15 7.22
C ASP A 68 -20.13 -28.42 6.44
N PRO A 69 -19.54 -29.59 6.76
CA PRO A 69 -19.89 -30.86 6.14
C PRO A 69 -21.38 -31.22 6.24
N GLU A 70 -22.07 -30.82 7.32
CA GLU A 70 -23.50 -31.09 7.47
C GLU A 70 -24.31 -30.32 6.42
N ALA A 71 -24.07 -29.01 6.31
CA ALA A 71 -24.71 -28.16 5.31
C ALA A 71 -24.44 -28.67 3.89
N LEU A 72 -23.20 -29.08 3.58
CA LEU A 72 -22.84 -29.62 2.27
C LEU A 72 -23.59 -30.92 1.94
N VAL A 73 -23.82 -31.82 2.90
CA VAL A 73 -24.65 -33.01 2.69
C VAL A 73 -26.11 -32.63 2.43
N GLN A 74 -26.66 -31.66 3.16
CA GLN A 74 -28.04 -31.21 2.93
C GLN A 74 -28.20 -30.60 1.53
N ILE A 75 -27.19 -29.88 1.04
CA ILE A 75 -27.18 -29.33 -0.32
C ILE A 75 -27.21 -30.43 -1.37
N LEU A 76 -26.47 -31.53 -1.19
CA LEU A 76 -26.54 -32.66 -2.12
C LEU A 76 -27.96 -33.23 -2.22
N GLU A 77 -28.70 -33.28 -1.10
CA GLU A 77 -30.11 -33.69 -1.09
C GLU A 77 -30.99 -32.67 -1.83
N ILE A 78 -30.83 -31.37 -1.55
CA ILE A 78 -31.63 -30.28 -2.14
C ILE A 78 -31.41 -30.16 -3.65
N ARG A 79 -30.17 -30.30 -4.11
CA ARG A 79 -29.78 -30.24 -5.53
C ARG A 79 -29.99 -31.55 -6.27
N GLU A 80 -30.44 -32.61 -5.59
CA GLU A 80 -30.67 -33.95 -6.13
C GLU A 80 -29.46 -34.52 -6.91
N ILE A 81 -28.24 -34.22 -6.44
CA ILE A 81 -26.98 -34.60 -7.13
C ILE A 81 -26.80 -36.12 -7.20
N ILE A 82 -27.24 -36.83 -6.15
CA ILE A 82 -27.27 -38.30 -6.12
C ILE A 82 -28.73 -38.74 -6.18
N GLN A 83 -29.09 -39.45 -7.25
CA GLN A 83 -30.47 -39.83 -7.55
C GLN A 83 -30.80 -41.24 -7.04
N ASP A 84 -29.81 -42.13 -6.97
CA ASP A 84 -29.99 -43.54 -6.62
C ASP A 84 -28.78 -44.15 -5.88
N GLU A 85 -28.95 -45.39 -5.44
CA GLU A 85 -27.95 -46.15 -4.67
C GLU A 85 -26.69 -46.50 -5.48
N GLU A 86 -26.81 -46.63 -6.80
CA GLU A 86 -25.67 -46.93 -7.68
C GLU A 86 -24.76 -45.70 -7.80
N GLN A 87 -25.35 -44.53 -8.03
CA GLN A 87 -24.66 -43.25 -8.01
C GLN A 87 -24.04 -42.96 -6.64
N PHE A 88 -24.72 -43.30 -5.55
CA PHE A 88 -24.17 -43.15 -4.21
C PHE A 88 -22.87 -43.95 -4.06
N LYS A 89 -22.89 -45.24 -4.42
CA LYS A 89 -21.72 -46.13 -4.34
C LYS A 89 -20.58 -45.68 -5.25
N ALA A 90 -20.89 -45.17 -6.44
CA ALA A 90 -19.89 -44.67 -7.38
C ALA A 90 -19.18 -43.39 -6.89
N ASN A 91 -19.87 -42.55 -6.12
CA ASN A 91 -19.35 -41.24 -5.69
C ASN A 91 -18.78 -41.23 -4.27
N ILE A 92 -19.18 -42.15 -3.39
CA ILE A 92 -18.82 -42.08 -1.96
C ILE A 92 -17.30 -42.16 -1.71
N GLU A 93 -16.56 -42.86 -2.56
CA GLU A 93 -15.10 -42.97 -2.50
C GLU A 93 -14.38 -42.05 -3.50
N ASN A 94 -15.11 -41.19 -4.22
CA ASN A 94 -14.56 -40.30 -5.22
C ASN A 94 -14.23 -38.93 -4.60
N ASP A 95 -12.96 -38.69 -4.30
CA ASP A 95 -12.50 -37.41 -3.73
C ASP A 95 -12.87 -36.20 -4.60
N LYS A 96 -12.78 -36.34 -5.92
CA LYS A 96 -13.08 -35.26 -6.87
C LYS A 96 -14.54 -34.86 -6.80
N PHE A 97 -15.45 -35.82 -6.58
CA PHE A 97 -16.86 -35.53 -6.37
C PHE A 97 -17.07 -34.56 -5.21
N TYR A 98 -16.41 -34.77 -4.07
CA TYR A 98 -16.56 -33.88 -2.92
C TYR A 98 -15.99 -32.49 -3.17
N ILE A 99 -14.80 -32.39 -3.78
CA ILE A 99 -14.19 -31.11 -4.14
C ILE A 99 -15.09 -30.34 -5.09
N ASP A 100 -15.53 -30.96 -6.19
CA ASP A 100 -16.40 -30.31 -7.17
C ASP A 100 -17.70 -29.81 -6.53
N ASN A 101 -18.32 -30.61 -5.66
CA ASN A 101 -19.55 -30.22 -4.98
C ASN A 101 -19.38 -29.14 -3.92
N ILE A 102 -18.22 -29.06 -3.25
CA ILE A 102 -17.89 -27.92 -2.39
C ILE A 102 -17.84 -26.65 -3.25
N ILE A 103 -17.00 -26.65 -4.29
CA ILE A 103 -16.76 -25.45 -5.11
C ILE A 103 -18.01 -24.99 -5.86
N ASP A 104 -18.92 -25.89 -6.24
CA ASP A 104 -20.15 -25.54 -6.94
C ASP A 104 -21.17 -24.78 -6.05
N VAL A 105 -20.95 -24.68 -4.74
CA VAL A 105 -21.78 -23.90 -3.80
C VAL A 105 -20.97 -22.90 -2.98
N PRO A 106 -20.38 -21.87 -3.64
CA PRO A 106 -19.44 -20.96 -2.98
C PRO A 106 -20.02 -20.22 -1.77
N MET A 107 -21.35 -20.05 -1.70
CA MET A 107 -22.05 -19.41 -0.57
C MET A 107 -22.07 -20.24 0.74
N TYR A 108 -21.64 -21.50 0.70
CA TYR A 108 -21.52 -22.37 1.88
C TYR A 108 -20.06 -22.68 2.23
N ILE A 109 -19.15 -21.94 1.60
CA ILE A 109 -17.73 -21.96 1.87
C ILE A 109 -17.40 -20.66 2.59
N ASP A 110 -16.72 -20.79 3.72
CA ASP A 110 -16.14 -19.66 4.42
C ASP A 110 -14.69 -19.48 3.96
N MET A 111 -14.37 -18.28 3.47
CA MET A 111 -12.99 -17.89 3.17
C MET A 111 -12.50 -16.89 4.21
N GLN A 112 -11.43 -17.26 4.91
CA GLN A 112 -10.77 -16.40 5.87
C GLN A 112 -9.46 -15.87 5.25
N VAL A 113 -9.35 -14.55 5.15
CA VAL A 113 -8.13 -13.88 4.70
C VAL A 113 -7.34 -13.41 5.92
N THR A 114 -6.08 -13.84 6.02
CA THR A 114 -5.13 -13.35 7.01
C THR A 114 -4.11 -12.47 6.31
N ILE A 115 -4.18 -11.17 6.57
CA ILE A 115 -3.31 -10.15 5.99
C ILE A 115 -2.04 -10.05 6.85
N LYS A 116 -0.87 -10.04 6.20
CA LYS A 116 0.44 -9.94 6.88
C LYS A 116 1.11 -8.59 6.67
N THR A 117 0.92 -7.98 5.51
CA THR A 117 1.40 -6.62 5.25
C THR A 117 0.52 -5.61 5.97
N THR A 118 1.12 -4.62 6.61
CA THR A 118 0.36 -3.52 7.22
C THR A 118 -0.04 -2.47 6.18
N VAL A 119 -1.08 -1.69 6.47
CA VAL A 119 -1.48 -0.54 5.64
C VAL A 119 -0.32 0.42 5.43
N GLU A 120 0.46 0.71 6.48
CA GLU A 120 1.61 1.61 6.40
C GLU A 120 2.70 1.09 5.46
N GLU A 121 3.07 -0.19 5.57
CA GLU A 121 4.05 -0.82 4.68
C GLU A 121 3.61 -0.81 3.21
N TYR A 122 2.32 -0.97 2.95
CA TYR A 122 1.76 -0.86 1.61
C TYR A 122 1.82 0.59 1.12
N MET A 123 1.34 1.54 1.92
CA MET A 123 1.32 2.95 1.57
C MET A 123 2.72 3.52 1.41
N ASP A 124 3.73 3.00 2.09
CA ASP A 124 5.13 3.39 1.87
C ASP A 124 5.63 3.04 0.46
N LYS A 125 5.10 1.96 -0.14
CA LYS A 125 5.52 1.48 -1.48
C LYS A 125 4.58 1.94 -2.59
N PHE A 126 3.30 2.09 -2.29
CA PHE A 126 2.25 2.45 -3.23
C PHE A 126 1.40 3.61 -2.68
N PRO A 127 2.02 4.78 -2.40
CA PRO A 127 1.31 5.88 -1.79
C PRO A 127 0.40 6.61 -2.78
N ASP A 128 -0.68 7.18 -2.26
CA ASP A 128 -1.40 8.27 -2.92
C ASP A 128 -0.76 9.64 -2.57
N GLY A 129 -1.22 10.69 -3.26
CA GLY A 129 -0.72 12.04 -3.04
C GLY A 129 -0.97 12.58 -1.62
N GLU A 130 -2.07 12.18 -0.97
CA GLU A 130 -2.40 12.63 0.38
C GLU A 130 -1.43 12.03 1.41
N TYR A 131 -1.14 10.74 1.30
CA TYR A 131 -0.19 10.05 2.16
C TYR A 131 1.24 10.56 1.96
N ILE A 132 1.67 10.82 0.72
CA ILE A 132 2.96 11.49 0.45
C ILE A 132 2.97 12.83 1.19
N SER A 133 1.97 13.68 0.95
CA SER A 133 1.92 15.02 1.57
C SER A 133 1.95 14.96 3.10
N TYR A 134 1.24 14.01 3.71
CA TYR A 134 1.27 13.79 5.16
C TYR A 134 2.69 13.43 5.64
N ARG A 135 3.33 12.46 4.98
CA ARG A 135 4.68 12.00 5.33
C ARG A 135 5.73 13.10 5.16
N LEU A 136 5.64 13.89 4.09
CA LEU A 136 6.52 15.03 3.86
C LEU A 136 6.34 16.11 4.93
N ASN A 137 5.11 16.48 5.27
CA ASN A 137 4.84 17.49 6.30
C ASN A 137 5.39 17.09 7.68
N ASN A 138 5.37 15.80 8.01
CA ASN A 138 5.89 15.31 9.28
C ASN A 138 7.41 15.20 9.32
N TYR A 139 8.06 15.08 8.16
CA TYR A 139 9.51 14.93 8.07
C TYR A 139 10.23 16.26 7.82
N TYR A 140 9.61 17.17 7.06
CA TYR A 140 10.24 18.41 6.65
C TYR A 140 10.57 19.30 7.86
N GLU A 141 11.85 19.66 7.96
CA GLU A 141 12.35 20.61 8.93
C GLU A 141 13.02 21.77 8.18
N GLU A 142 12.50 22.98 8.36
CA GLU A 142 12.98 24.16 7.64
C GLU A 142 14.47 24.41 7.88
N GLU A 143 14.93 24.26 9.13
CA GLU A 143 16.33 24.45 9.52
C GLU A 143 17.28 23.48 8.79
N GLU A 144 16.87 22.22 8.63
CA GLU A 144 17.66 21.22 7.91
C GLU A 144 17.69 21.52 6.40
N PHE A 145 16.58 22.00 5.84
CA PHE A 145 16.56 22.41 4.45
C PHE A 145 17.41 23.67 4.20
N VAL A 146 17.42 24.63 5.13
CA VAL A 146 18.32 25.79 5.08
C VAL A 146 19.79 25.35 5.05
N LYS A 147 20.21 24.47 5.96
CA LYS A 147 21.59 23.94 5.96
C LYS A 147 21.95 23.29 4.62
N PHE A 148 21.03 22.50 4.05
CA PHE A 148 21.22 21.90 2.74
C PHE A 148 21.40 22.95 1.62
N LEU A 149 20.65 24.05 1.65
CA LEU A 149 20.73 25.14 0.67
C LEU A 149 22.04 25.94 0.80
N GLU A 150 22.52 26.18 2.02
CA GLU A 150 23.77 26.92 2.28
C GLU A 150 25.01 26.19 1.74
N GLU A 151 24.92 24.87 1.54
CA GLU A 151 25.98 24.09 0.90
C GLU A 151 26.03 24.27 -0.62
N LYS A 152 25.00 24.85 -1.26
CA LYS A 152 24.91 24.97 -2.72
C LYS A 152 25.60 26.22 -3.23
N GLU A 153 26.48 26.06 -4.21
CA GLU A 153 27.30 27.15 -4.74
C GLU A 153 26.48 28.24 -5.43
N ASP A 154 25.45 27.87 -6.19
CA ASP A 154 24.54 28.81 -6.82
C ASP A 154 23.70 29.61 -5.80
N VAL A 155 23.33 28.99 -4.67
CA VAL A 155 22.69 29.69 -3.55
C VAL A 155 23.65 30.69 -2.91
N LYS A 156 24.92 30.30 -2.69
CA LYS A 156 25.95 31.22 -2.17
C LYS A 156 26.18 32.40 -3.12
N GLU A 157 26.26 32.15 -4.43
CA GLU A 157 26.38 33.20 -5.45
C GLU A 157 25.15 34.12 -5.46
N TRP A 158 23.96 33.55 -5.31
CA TRP A 158 22.71 34.30 -5.20
C TRP A 158 22.72 35.23 -3.98
N ILE A 159 23.10 34.75 -2.79
CA ILE A 159 23.18 35.56 -1.57
C ILE A 159 24.12 36.75 -1.75
N LYS A 160 25.33 36.52 -2.31
CA LYS A 160 26.29 37.61 -2.57
C LYS A 160 25.72 38.67 -3.52
N ARG A 161 24.99 38.24 -4.55
CA ARG A 161 24.36 39.14 -5.51
C ARG A 161 23.26 39.98 -4.87
N GLU A 162 22.42 39.38 -4.02
CA GLU A 162 21.38 40.11 -3.30
C GLU A 162 21.99 41.09 -2.28
N ALA A 163 23.01 40.68 -1.52
CA ALA A 163 23.74 41.57 -0.62
C ALA A 163 24.34 42.79 -1.35
N LYS A 164 24.94 42.58 -2.53
CA LYS A 164 25.44 43.67 -3.36
C LYS A 164 24.34 44.63 -3.80
N GLN A 165 23.13 44.14 -4.11
CA GLN A 165 22.00 45.00 -4.47
C GLN A 165 21.54 45.90 -3.31
N GLU A 166 21.69 45.41 -2.07
CA GLU A 166 21.40 46.14 -0.84
C GLU A 166 22.56 47.06 -0.38
N GLY A 167 23.64 47.17 -1.17
CA GLY A 167 24.74 48.13 -0.93
C GLY A 167 25.97 47.56 -0.21
N PHE A 168 26.06 46.24 -0.03
CA PHE A 168 27.28 45.60 0.49
C PHE A 168 28.42 45.60 -0.54
N PRO A 169 29.70 45.47 -0.11
CA PRO A 169 30.87 45.42 -1.01
C PRO A 169 30.81 44.29 -2.04
N ASP A 170 31.57 44.41 -3.13
CA ASP A 170 31.60 43.40 -4.21
C ASP A 170 32.20 42.05 -3.77
N ASP A 171 33.05 42.05 -2.74
CA ASP A 171 33.77 40.91 -2.19
C ASP A 171 33.18 40.44 -0.84
N VAL A 172 31.84 40.38 -0.73
CA VAL A 172 31.17 39.88 0.50
C VAL A 172 31.70 38.49 0.89
N ASP A 173 32.19 38.42 2.12
CA ASP A 173 32.56 37.21 2.84
C ASP A 173 31.32 36.67 3.55
N LEU A 174 30.80 35.55 3.06
CA LEU A 174 29.57 34.93 3.58
C LEU A 174 29.73 34.45 5.03
N GLU A 175 30.96 34.16 5.49
CA GLU A 175 31.20 33.76 6.88
C GLU A 175 31.01 34.92 7.86
N LYS A 176 31.11 36.17 7.37
CA LYS A 176 30.92 37.40 8.16
C LYS A 176 29.55 38.04 7.93
N LEU A 177 28.86 37.66 6.87
CA LEU A 177 27.53 38.17 6.55
C LEU A 177 26.50 37.56 7.51
N LYS A 178 25.81 38.38 8.30
CA LYS A 178 24.66 37.92 9.09
C LYS A 178 23.41 37.94 8.22
N TYR A 179 22.89 36.76 7.89
CA TYR A 179 21.67 36.62 7.11
C TYR A 179 20.81 35.46 7.60
N THR A 180 19.57 35.41 7.14
CA THR A 180 18.65 34.29 7.32
C THR A 180 18.00 33.93 5.99
N LEU A 181 17.97 32.63 5.68
CA LEU A 181 17.23 32.09 4.56
C LEU A 181 15.87 31.60 5.03
N HIS A 182 14.84 31.98 4.29
CA HIS A 182 13.46 31.55 4.53
C HIS A 182 12.96 30.78 3.30
N PRO A 183 13.18 29.45 3.23
CA PRO A 183 12.66 28.62 2.16
C PRO A 183 11.16 28.36 2.40
N ASN A 184 10.33 28.85 1.49
CA ASN A 184 8.89 28.64 1.56
C ASN A 184 8.51 27.27 1.00
N VAL A 185 8.55 26.26 1.87
CA VAL A 185 8.07 24.90 1.59
C VAL A 185 7.10 24.47 2.69
N SER A 186 6.02 25.23 2.89
CA SER A 186 5.03 24.91 3.92
C SER A 186 3.60 24.84 3.36
N GLY A 187 2.75 24.06 4.03
CA GLY A 187 1.32 23.94 3.72
C GLY A 187 1.04 23.55 2.27
N ASN A 188 0.39 24.45 1.53
CA ASN A 188 0.02 24.23 0.12
C ASN A 188 1.21 23.92 -0.78
N GLN A 189 2.43 24.35 -0.45
CA GLN A 189 3.63 24.00 -1.25
C GLN A 189 4.03 22.54 -1.03
N MET A 190 3.85 21.97 0.16
CA MET A 190 4.16 20.55 0.40
C MET A 190 3.20 19.62 -0.35
N HIS A 191 1.94 20.05 -0.49
CA HIS A 191 0.99 19.36 -1.35
C HIS A 191 1.47 19.35 -2.81
N ARG A 192 2.03 20.46 -3.32
CA ARG A 192 2.61 20.52 -4.67
C ARG A 192 3.85 19.63 -4.82
N VAL A 193 4.70 19.57 -3.80
CA VAL A 193 5.84 18.62 -3.78
C VAL A 193 5.31 17.18 -3.86
N ALA A 194 4.30 16.85 -3.06
CA ALA A 194 3.69 15.52 -3.05
C ALA A 194 3.03 15.17 -4.40
N GLU A 195 2.27 16.09 -4.99
CA GLU A 195 1.71 15.93 -6.33
C GLU A 195 2.80 15.68 -7.37
N HIS A 196 3.90 16.44 -7.31
CA HIS A 196 5.01 16.30 -8.25
C HIS A 196 5.74 14.94 -8.08
N ILE A 197 5.90 14.45 -6.86
CA ILE A 197 6.44 13.11 -6.56
C ILE A 197 5.49 12.02 -7.09
N HIS A 198 4.19 12.15 -6.84
CA HIS A 198 3.18 11.17 -7.23
C HIS A 198 3.05 11.08 -8.76
N GLN A 199 2.92 12.22 -9.45
CA GLN A 199 2.76 12.27 -10.91
C GLN A 199 3.99 11.77 -11.68
N ARG A 200 5.17 11.87 -11.08
CA ARG A 200 6.42 11.41 -11.68
C ARG A 200 6.78 9.97 -11.30
N GLU A 201 5.94 9.30 -10.53
CA GLU A 201 6.18 7.91 -10.09
C GLU A 201 7.56 7.75 -9.43
N VAL A 202 7.98 8.74 -8.65
CA VAL A 202 9.31 8.75 -8.00
C VAL A 202 9.43 7.63 -6.95
N ILE A 203 8.31 7.31 -6.31
CA ILE A 203 8.23 6.25 -5.31
C ILE A 203 7.99 4.92 -6.02
N THR A 204 8.90 3.97 -5.79
CA THR A 204 8.81 2.60 -6.31
C THR A 204 9.01 1.58 -5.19
N GLU A 205 8.87 0.30 -5.49
CA GLU A 205 9.14 -0.78 -4.52
C GLU A 205 10.62 -0.80 -4.06
N GLU A 206 11.55 -0.41 -4.93
CA GLU A 206 12.99 -0.32 -4.65
C GLU A 206 13.39 1.01 -3.99
N ASN A 207 12.56 2.04 -4.16
CA ASN A 207 12.70 3.34 -3.50
C ASN A 207 11.39 3.80 -2.82
N PRO A 208 10.96 3.08 -1.77
CA PRO A 208 9.75 3.42 -1.03
C PRO A 208 9.91 4.74 -0.25
N LEU A 209 8.80 5.35 0.16
CA LEU A 209 8.78 6.64 0.86
C LEU A 209 9.69 6.68 2.08
N TYR A 210 9.67 5.65 2.94
CA TYR A 210 10.55 5.58 4.11
C TYR A 210 12.04 5.68 3.77
N LYS A 211 12.45 5.32 2.56
CA LYS A 211 13.83 5.41 2.07
C LYS A 211 14.06 6.71 1.30
N PHE A 212 13.13 7.09 0.43
CA PHE A 212 13.24 8.32 -0.36
C PHE A 212 13.32 9.56 0.52
N ILE A 213 12.39 9.71 1.46
CA ILE A 213 12.24 10.92 2.28
C ILE A 213 13.56 11.32 2.97
N PRO A 214 14.20 10.45 3.77
CA PRO A 214 15.41 10.85 4.51
C PRO A 214 16.66 11.02 3.65
N ASN A 215 16.69 10.45 2.44
CA ASN A 215 17.90 10.45 1.61
C ASN A 215 17.85 11.45 0.46
N GLU A 216 16.66 11.78 -0.03
CA GLU A 216 16.48 12.45 -1.32
C GLU A 216 15.50 13.62 -1.28
N LEU A 217 14.73 13.83 -0.20
CA LEU A 217 13.69 14.87 -0.20
C LEU A 217 14.23 16.28 -0.52
N TYR A 218 15.24 16.73 0.20
CA TYR A 218 15.77 18.09 0.03
C TYR A 218 16.46 18.29 -1.31
N SER A 219 17.20 17.29 -1.79
CA SER A 219 17.78 17.33 -3.13
C SER A 219 16.71 17.33 -4.21
N TYR A 220 15.63 16.59 -4.03
CA TYR A 220 14.48 16.57 -4.93
C TYR A 220 13.77 17.93 -5.00
N ILE A 221 13.43 18.52 -3.85
CA ILE A 221 12.80 19.85 -3.76
C ILE A 221 13.67 20.88 -4.49
N TYR A 222 14.98 20.86 -4.23
CA TYR A 222 15.94 21.79 -4.83
C TYR A 222 16.09 21.59 -6.35
N ASN A 223 16.36 20.37 -6.81
CA ASN A 223 16.60 20.05 -8.22
C ASN A 223 15.37 20.31 -9.11
N HIS A 224 14.17 20.26 -8.53
CA HIS A 224 12.92 20.55 -9.22
C HIS A 224 12.36 21.95 -8.95
N ALA A 225 13.10 22.81 -8.27
CA ALA A 225 12.69 24.18 -7.92
C ALA A 225 11.28 24.23 -7.28
N LEU A 226 11.00 23.30 -6.37
CA LEU A 226 9.71 23.17 -5.69
C LEU A 226 9.63 24.02 -4.41
N PHE A 227 10.33 25.16 -4.39
CA PHE A 227 10.41 26.08 -3.27
C PHE A 227 10.64 27.50 -3.76
N ASP A 228 10.17 28.47 -2.98
CA ASP A 228 10.57 29.87 -3.13
C ASP A 228 11.57 30.21 -2.03
N LEU A 229 12.65 30.93 -2.36
CA LEU A 229 13.67 31.33 -1.40
C LEU A 229 13.64 32.83 -1.15
N ARG A 230 13.61 33.23 0.12
CA ARG A 230 13.75 34.63 0.53
C ARG A 230 14.96 34.80 1.42
N LEU A 231 15.72 35.87 1.17
CA LEU A 231 16.87 36.28 1.97
C LEU A 231 16.48 37.46 2.86
N GLU A 232 16.90 37.41 4.11
CA GLU A 232 16.87 38.53 5.05
C GLU A 232 18.30 38.84 5.49
N LEU A 233 18.75 40.08 5.26
CA LEU A 233 20.05 40.54 5.73
C LEU A 233 19.87 41.15 7.13
N ASN A 234 20.50 40.53 8.13
CA ASN A 234 20.33 40.86 9.55
C ASN A 234 21.35 41.88 10.05
N GLN A 235 21.98 42.61 9.14
CA GLN A 235 22.92 43.69 9.42
C GLN A 235 22.94 44.67 8.25
N THR A 236 23.46 45.86 8.50
CA THR A 236 23.67 46.91 7.50
C THR A 236 25.06 46.80 6.85
N PRO A 237 25.27 47.42 5.66
CA PRO A 237 26.59 47.51 5.05
C PRO A 237 27.64 48.17 5.96
N GLU A 238 27.23 49.18 6.74
CA GLU A 238 28.10 49.85 7.72
C GLU A 238 28.54 48.89 8.84
N GLU A 239 27.61 48.15 9.45
CA GLU A 239 27.90 47.18 10.51
C GLU A 239 28.77 46.01 10.03
N TYR A 240 28.71 45.65 8.75
CA TYR A 240 29.58 44.63 8.15
C TYR A 240 31.03 45.10 7.96
N SER A 241 31.23 46.43 7.87
CA SER A 241 32.54 47.04 7.61
C SER A 241 33.34 47.35 8.88
N GLU A 242 32.71 47.26 10.06
CA GLU A 242 33.31 47.45 11.40
C GLU A 242 33.94 46.16 11.95
#